data_AF-A0AAE3KT64-F1
#
_entry.id   AF-A0AAE3KT64-F1
#
_cell.length_a   1.000
_cell.length_b   1.000
_cell.length_c   1.000
_cell.angle_alpha   90.00
_cell.angle_beta   90.00
_cell.angle_gamma   90.00
#
_symmetry.space_group_name_H-M   'P 1'
#
loop_
_entity.id
_entity.type
_entity.pdbx_description
1 polymer ?
#
loop_
_entity_poly.entity_id
_entity_poly.type
_entity_poly.pdbx_seq_one_letter_code
_entity_poly.pdbx_strand_id
1 'polypeptide(L)' 'MRFKYSTSSPTQNEFDSLPRIPLLLRIGDLTVEALGLVDSGATINVLPYELGIQLLNPDNFAKDEAKPQNR' A
#
# COMPACT_ATOMS: atom_id res chain seq x y z
N MET A 1 -7.48 -7.23 21.57
CA MET A 1 -7.06 -7.62 20.21
C MET A 1 -5.83 -6.81 19.82
N ARG A 2 -4.87 -7.40 19.08
CA ARG A 2 -3.58 -6.74 18.74
C ARG A 2 -3.72 -5.65 17.66
N PHE A 3 -4.74 -5.76 16.80
CA PHE A 3 -4.97 -4.82 15.70
C PHE A 3 -6.29 -4.09 15.90
N LYS A 4 -6.35 -2.83 15.43
CA LYS A 4 -7.56 -2.04 15.45
C LYS A 4 -8.50 -2.51 14.35
N TYR A 5 -9.76 -2.71 14.71
CA TYR A 5 -10.83 -2.99 13.78
C TYR A 5 -11.43 -1.67 13.32
N SER A 6 -11.59 -1.48 12.02
CA SER A 6 -12.21 -0.29 11.44
C SER A 6 -13.11 -0.64 10.26
N THR A 7 -13.92 0.32 9.82
CA THR A 7 -14.59 0.29 8.51
C THR A 7 -13.76 1.08 7.49
N SER A 8 -14.04 0.89 6.20
CA SER A 8 -13.40 1.64 5.10
C SER A 8 -14.41 2.40 4.22
N SER A 9 -15.71 2.25 4.49
CA SER A 9 -16.79 2.96 3.80
C SER A 9 -17.81 3.52 4.80
N PRO A 10 -18.40 4.70 4.55
CA PRO A 10 -19.52 5.22 5.34
C PRO A 10 -20.76 4.33 5.33
N THR A 11 -20.88 3.43 4.36
CA THR A 11 -22.01 2.49 4.25
C THR A 11 -21.87 1.25 5.15
N GLN A 12 -20.72 1.08 5.80
CA GLN A 12 -20.43 -0.06 6.68
C GLN A 12 -20.72 0.29 8.14
N ASN A 13 -21.19 -0.71 8.91
CA ASN A 13 -21.40 -0.59 10.35
C ASN A 13 -20.30 -1.33 11.14
N GLU A 14 -20.44 -1.39 12.47
CA GLU A 14 -19.45 -2.00 13.36
C GLU A 14 -19.23 -3.51 13.16
N PHE A 15 -20.24 -4.23 12.66
CA PHE A 15 -20.14 -5.65 12.34
C PHE A 15 -19.37 -5.92 11.04
N ASP A 16 -19.25 -4.91 10.17
CA ASP A 16 -18.44 -4.96 8.95
C ASP A 16 -16.96 -4.61 9.21
N SER A 17 -16.60 -4.40 10.47
CA SER A 17 -15.27 -3.96 10.87
C SER A 17 -14.24 -5.09 10.72
N LEU A 18 -13.09 -4.77 10.12
CA LEU A 18 -12.01 -5.73 9.87
C LEU A 18 -10.68 -5.23 10.45
N PRO A 19 -9.75 -6.12 10.84
CA PRO A 19 -8.47 -5.73 11.43
C PRO A 19 -7.59 -5.05 10.39
N ARG A 20 -7.26 -3.79 10.60
CA ARG A 20 -6.44 -3.02 9.66
C ARG A 20 -5.21 -2.41 10.33
N ILE A 21 -4.14 -2.28 9.55
CA ILE A 21 -2.88 -1.67 9.98
C ILE A 21 -2.39 -0.64 8.95
N PRO A 22 -1.82 0.49 9.40
CA PRO A 22 -1.12 1.39 8.49
C PRO A 22 0.11 0.67 7.92
N LEU A 23 0.34 0.84 6.62
CA LEU A 23 1.46 0.29 5.88
C LEU A 23 2.19 1.41 5.17
N LEU A 24 3.52 1.28 5.10
CA LEU A 24 4.37 2.10 4.27
C LEU A 24 4.92 1.19 3.16
N LEU A 25 4.44 1.35 1.93
CA LEU A 25 4.85 0.56 0.78
C LEU A 25 5.97 1.29 0.05
N ARG A 26 7.04 0.59 -0.31
CA ARG A 26 8.22 1.19 -0.95
C ARG A 26 8.66 0.42 -2.18
N ILE A 27 9.00 1.15 -3.24
CA ILE A 27 9.74 0.63 -4.39
C ILE A 27 10.77 1.67 -4.86
N GLY A 28 12.05 1.28 -4.89
CA GLY A 28 13.13 2.24 -5.10
C GLY A 28 13.07 3.38 -4.08
N ASP A 29 12.97 4.61 -4.56
CA ASP A 29 12.83 5.82 -3.74
C ASP A 29 11.37 6.27 -3.53
N LEU A 30 10.40 5.57 -4.12
CA LEU A 30 8.99 5.89 -3.93
C LEU A 30 8.40 5.20 -2.74
N THR A 31 7.61 5.96 -2.02
CA THR A 31 6.95 5.54 -0.79
C THR A 31 5.49 5.97 -0.84
N VAL A 32 4.58 5.04 -0.55
CA VAL A 32 3.14 5.27 -0.51
C VAL A 32 2.58 4.75 0.81
N GLU A 33 1.81 5.59 1.50
CA GLU A 33 1.06 5.18 2.68
C GLU A 33 -0.22 4.45 2.25
N ALA A 34 -0.50 3.32 2.90
CA ALA A 34 -1.68 2.50 2.64
C ALA A 34 -2.27 1.97 3.95
N LEU A 35 -3.51 1.49 3.89
CA LEU A 35 -4.14 0.77 4.98
C LEU A 35 -4.34 -0.69 4.55
N GLY A 36 -3.65 -1.61 5.22
CA GLY A 36 -3.70 -3.05 4.91
C GLY A 36 -4.70 -3.79 5.79
N LEU A 37 -5.39 -4.78 5.21
CA LEU A 37 -6.16 -5.77 5.94
C LEU A 37 -5.22 -6.85 6.50
N VAL A 38 -5.35 -7.21 7.77
CA VAL A 38 -4.66 -8.36 8.35
C VAL A 38 -5.53 -9.59 8.16
N ASP A 39 -5.27 -10.36 7.11
CA ASP A 39 -6.03 -11.56 6.76
C ASP A 39 -5.16 -12.81 6.84
N SER A 40 -5.35 -13.61 7.88
CA SER A 40 -4.64 -14.89 8.04
C SER A 40 -5.12 -15.99 7.08
N GLY A 41 -6.25 -15.79 6.41
CA GLY A 41 -6.76 -16.69 5.37
C GLY A 41 -6.11 -16.49 4.00
N ALA A 42 -5.41 -15.38 3.80
CA ALA A 42 -4.72 -15.07 2.54
C ALA A 42 -3.35 -15.76 2.46
N THR A 43 -3.09 -16.48 1.37
CA THR A 43 -1.78 -17.09 1.09
C THR A 43 -0.80 -16.12 0.42
N ILE A 44 -1.32 -15.00 -0.12
CA ILE A 44 -0.55 -13.95 -0.79
C ILE A 44 -1.05 -12.59 -0.36
N ASN A 45 -0.18 -11.58 -0.43
CA ASN A 45 -0.60 -10.19 -0.30
C ASN A 45 -1.26 -9.73 -1.59
N VAL A 46 -2.39 -9.04 -1.48
CA VAL A 46 -3.10 -8.44 -2.60
C VAL A 46 -2.98 -6.93 -2.50
N LEU A 47 -2.57 -6.29 -3.59
CA LEU A 47 -2.45 -4.84 -3.69
C LEU A 47 -3.58 -4.30 -4.59
N PRO A 48 -4.32 -3.27 -4.14
CA PRO A 48 -5.24 -2.53 -5.01
C PRO A 48 -4.55 -2.01 -6.27
N TYR A 49 -5.26 -2.05 -7.39
CA TYR A 49 -4.72 -1.66 -8.69
C TYR A 49 -4.19 -0.22 -8.69
N GLU A 50 -4.91 0.70 -8.06
CA GLU A 50 -4.55 2.12 -7.97
C GLU A 50 -3.24 2.33 -7.20
N LEU A 51 -3.01 1.55 -6.14
CA LEU A 51 -1.74 1.56 -5.41
C LEU A 51 -0.61 0.96 -6.26
N GLY A 52 -0.91 -0.08 -7.04
CA GLY A 52 -0.01 -0.64 -8.03
C GLY A 52 0.45 0.41 -9.05
N ILE A 53 -0.47 1.20 -9.59
CA ILE A 53 -0.15 2.29 -10.52
C ILE A 53 0.71 3.37 -9.86
N GLN A 54 0.42 3.77 -8.61
CA GLN A 54 1.22 4.77 -7.90
C GLN A 54 2.66 4.32 -7.66
N LEU A 55 2.86 3.05 -7.32
CA LEU A 55 4.18 2.47 -7.06
C LEU A 55 4.93 2.15 -8.35
N LEU A 56 4.24 1.62 -9.36
CA LEU A 56 4.85 1.02 -10.54
C LEU A 56 4.73 1.88 -11.82
N ASN A 57 4.31 3.14 -11.72
CA ASN A 57 4.27 4.03 -12.89
C ASN A 57 5.65 4.09 -13.57
N PRO A 58 5.80 3.77 -14.86
CA PRO A 58 7.09 3.84 -15.56
C PRO A 58 7.84 5.18 -15.40
N ASP A 59 7.12 6.29 -15.32
CA ASP A 59 7.69 7.64 -15.15
C ASP A 59 8.48 7.80 -13.83
N ASN A 60 8.16 6.96 -12.85
CA ASN A 60 8.82 6.93 -11.57
C ASN A 60 10.22 6.29 -11.61
N PHE A 61 10.46 5.37 -12.55
CA PHE A 61 11.74 4.68 -12.70
C PHE A 61 12.69 5.40 -13.67
N ALA A 62 12.14 6.18 -14.61
CA ALA A 62 12.92 6.98 -15.55
C ALA A 62 13.79 8.07 -14.88
N LYS A 63 13.52 8.41 -13.61
CA LYS A 63 14.28 9.42 -12.84
C LYS A 63 15.57 8.88 -12.23
N ASP A 64 15.73 7.57 -12.09
CA ASP A 64 16.93 6.97 -11.50
C ASP A 64 18.12 6.88 -12.49
N GLU A 65 17.84 6.79 -13.80
CA GLU A 65 18.88 6.68 -14.83
C GLU A 65 19.50 8.03 -15.24
N ALA A 66 18.89 9.15 -14.85
CA ALA A 66 19.31 10.49 -15.28
C ALA A 66 20.26 11.20 -14.30
N LYS A 67 20.81 10.53 -13.28
CA LYS A 67 21.83 11.12 -12.42
C LYS A 67 23.20 11.05 -13.11
N PRO A 68 23.81 12.18 -13.52
CA PRO A 68 25.17 12.14 -14.04
C PRO A 68 26.11 11.64 -12.94
N GLN A 69 26.86 10.59 -13.25
CA GLN A 69 28.03 10.20 -12.46
C GLN A 69 29.08 11.29 -12.66
N ASN A 70 29.10 12.28 -11.77
CA ASN A 70 30.20 13.24 -11.71
C ASN A 70 31.47 12.48 -11.30
N ARG A 71 32.37 12.28 -12.27
CA ARG A 71 33.80 12.03 -12.06
C ARG A 71 34.55 13.34 -12.12
#